data_AF-A0A1G0XYV9-F1
#
_entry.id   AF-A0A1G0XYV9-F1
#
_cell.length_a   1.000
_cell.length_b   1.000
_cell.length_c   1.000
_cell.angle_alpha   90.00
_cell.angle_beta   90.00
_cell.angle_gamma   90.00
#
_symmetry.space_group_name_H-M   'P 1'
#
loop_
_entity.id
_entity.type
_entity.pdbx_description
1 polymer ?
#
loop_
_entity_poly.entity_id
_entity_poly.type
_entity_poly.pdbx_seq_one_letter_code
_entity_poly.pdbx_strand_id
1 'polypeptide(L)'
;MPKFVGLLQDEISRLARKEVTKSQKSLKKTAVDVRKENSELKTRVKSLEKAVEVLQKAVGCEKQAKEMPSVEEVKGVKIQPRSIATLRKKHGLSVLKMAQLLDINNKSLDRWEKGIGKPQSESKKKLLAFKKLSKSEVRKMLAALKSKKVKVAEAAKAPKAPVKKTAPKKKIAKKKTAPAVIPVVPAQEEKK
;
A
#
# COMPACT_ATOMS: atom_id res chain seq x y z
N MET A 1 6.66 69.77 -6.23
CA MET A 1 6.09 68.72 -7.10
C MET A 1 5.40 67.68 -6.23
N PRO A 2 4.07 67.52 -6.28
CA PRO A 2 3.37 66.48 -5.51
C PRO A 2 3.90 65.10 -5.92
N LYS A 3 4.12 64.20 -4.95
CA LYS A 3 4.76 62.88 -5.14
C LYS A 3 3.79 61.87 -5.80
N PHE A 4 3.40 62.08 -7.05
CA PHE A 4 2.49 61.21 -7.81
C PHE A 4 2.98 59.77 -7.96
N VAL A 5 4.30 59.59 -8.09
CA VAL A 5 4.90 58.25 -8.24
C VAL A 5 4.64 57.38 -6.99
N GLY A 6 4.68 57.97 -5.79
CA GLY A 6 4.41 57.24 -4.55
C GLY A 6 2.96 56.77 -4.47
N LEU A 7 2.00 57.65 -4.77
CA LEU A 7 0.58 57.31 -4.79
C LEU A 7 0.25 56.19 -5.78
N LEU A 8 0.90 56.20 -6.96
CA LEU A 8 0.73 55.13 -7.96
C LEU A 8 1.32 53.80 -7.48
N GLN A 9 2.52 53.82 -6.88
CA GLN A 9 3.15 52.62 -6.32
C GLN A 9 2.33 52.00 -5.18
N ASP A 10 1.73 52.84 -4.33
CA ASP A 10 0.85 52.41 -3.25
C ASP A 10 -0.42 51.73 -3.81
N GLU A 11 -1.03 52.31 -4.84
CA GLU A 11 -2.22 51.75 -5.48
C GLU A 11 -1.92 50.43 -6.22
N ILE A 12 -0.80 50.34 -6.93
CA ILE A 12 -0.33 49.09 -7.55
C ILE A 12 -0.12 48.02 -6.47
N SER A 13 0.53 48.38 -5.37
CA SER A 13 0.77 47.46 -4.25
C SER A 13 -0.53 46.99 -3.61
N ARG A 14 -1.52 47.89 -3.45
CA ARG A 14 -2.84 47.58 -2.92
C ARG A 14 -3.61 46.62 -3.82
N LEU A 15 -3.61 46.87 -5.13
CA LEU A 15 -4.24 45.99 -6.13
C LEU A 15 -3.56 44.63 -6.20
N ALA A 16 -2.23 44.59 -6.20
CA ALA A 16 -1.47 43.35 -6.18
C ALA A 16 -1.81 42.48 -4.95
N ARG A 17 -1.86 43.08 -3.76
CA ARG A 17 -2.27 42.38 -2.52
C ARG A 17 -3.71 41.88 -2.60
N LYS A 18 -4.61 42.65 -3.20
CA LYS A 18 -6.03 42.30 -3.37
C LYS A 18 -6.18 41.10 -4.31
N GLU A 19 -5.47 41.08 -5.44
CA GLU A 19 -5.50 39.98 -6.40
C GLU A 19 -4.83 38.72 -5.85
N VAL A 20 -3.70 38.82 -5.15
CA VAL A 20 -3.07 37.68 -4.46
C VAL A 20 -4.02 37.09 -3.41
N THR A 21 -4.69 37.94 -2.64
CA THR A 21 -5.67 37.46 -1.66
C THR A 21 -6.84 36.78 -2.35
N LYS A 22 -7.35 37.36 -3.44
CA LYS A 22 -8.47 36.81 -4.22
C LYS A 22 -8.13 35.45 -4.82
N SER A 23 -6.95 35.28 -5.42
CA SER A 23 -6.50 34.01 -6.00
C SER A 23 -6.27 32.94 -4.93
N GLN A 24 -5.79 33.30 -3.74
CA GLN A 24 -5.54 32.35 -2.65
C GLN A 24 -6.78 31.99 -1.81
N LYS A 25 -7.91 32.68 -1.97
CA LYS A 25 -9.13 32.45 -1.15
C LYS A 25 -9.62 31.00 -1.23
N SER A 26 -9.70 30.43 -2.43
CA SER A 26 -10.16 29.04 -2.62
C SER A 26 -9.21 28.04 -1.96
N LEU A 27 -7.89 28.22 -2.14
CA LEU A 27 -6.87 27.39 -1.53
C LEU A 27 -6.89 27.45 0.00
N LYS A 28 -7.10 28.64 0.58
CA LYS A 28 -7.20 28.79 2.03
C LYS A 28 -8.44 28.07 2.57
N LYS A 29 -9.58 28.10 1.86
CA LYS A 29 -10.78 27.36 2.23
C LYS A 29 -10.53 25.86 2.23
N THR A 30 -9.98 25.31 1.14
CA THR A 30 -9.68 23.87 1.07
C THR A 30 -8.68 23.43 2.12
N ALA A 31 -7.69 24.26 2.44
CA ALA A 31 -6.74 23.97 3.53
C ALA A 31 -7.42 23.90 4.90
N VAL A 32 -8.42 24.74 5.17
CA VAL A 32 -9.21 24.69 6.41
C VAL A 32 -10.09 23.44 6.43
N ASP A 33 -10.75 23.13 5.32
CA ASP A 33 -11.62 21.94 5.20
C ASP A 33 -10.82 20.65 5.43
N VAL A 34 -9.64 20.51 4.78
CA VAL A 34 -8.74 19.36 4.98
C VAL A 34 -8.25 19.25 6.42
N ARG A 35 -7.98 20.37 7.09
CA ARG A 35 -7.59 20.37 8.51
C ARG A 35 -8.74 19.90 9.42
N LYS A 36 -9.97 20.30 9.10
CA LYS A 36 -11.19 19.89 9.81
C LYS A 36 -11.47 18.40 9.59
N GLU A 37 -11.40 17.93 8.35
CA GLU A 37 -11.54 16.49 8.04
C GLU A 37 -10.46 15.67 8.73
N ASN A 38 -9.21 16.13 8.74
CA ASN A 38 -8.13 15.46 9.46
C ASN A 38 -8.39 15.36 10.97
N SER A 39 -8.88 16.43 11.60
CA SER A 39 -9.18 16.39 13.03
C SER A 39 -10.34 15.43 13.32
N GLU A 40 -11.37 15.43 12.49
CA GLU A 40 -12.51 14.51 12.59
C GLU A 40 -12.11 13.04 12.36
N LEU A 41 -11.23 12.77 11.40
CA LEU A 41 -10.68 11.43 11.19
C LEU A 41 -9.85 10.98 12.39
N LYS A 42 -9.00 11.85 12.93
CA LYS A 42 -8.19 11.55 14.12
C LYS A 42 -9.07 11.29 15.34
N THR A 43 -10.16 12.03 15.53
CA THR A 43 -11.08 11.78 16.66
C THR A 43 -11.86 10.48 16.46
N ARG A 44 -12.32 10.18 15.23
CA ARG A 44 -12.95 8.89 14.91
C ARG A 44 -12.01 7.71 15.15
N VAL A 45 -10.75 7.79 14.72
CA VAL A 45 -9.74 6.76 14.95
C VAL A 45 -9.54 6.54 16.44
N LYS A 46 -9.34 7.61 17.23
CA LYS A 46 -9.22 7.50 18.70
C LYS A 46 -10.45 6.88 19.37
N SER A 47 -11.65 7.20 18.86
CA SER A 47 -12.90 6.61 19.36
C SER A 47 -12.98 5.12 19.07
N LEU A 48 -12.64 4.71 17.84
CA LEU A 48 -12.59 3.31 17.44
C LEU A 48 -11.51 2.53 18.20
N GLU A 49 -10.33 3.10 18.39
CA GLU A 49 -9.26 2.51 19.20
C GLU A 49 -9.74 2.24 20.63
N LYS A 50 -10.40 3.21 21.28
CA LYS A 50 -11.01 3.02 22.60
C LYS A 50 -12.09 1.93 22.61
N ALA A 51 -12.96 1.90 21.59
CA ALA A 51 -13.99 0.87 21.49
C ALA A 51 -13.35 -0.52 21.33
N VAL A 52 -12.29 -0.64 20.53
CA VAL A 52 -11.53 -1.88 20.37
C VAL A 52 -10.87 -2.27 21.70
N GLU A 53 -10.26 -1.35 22.44
CA GLU A 53 -9.68 -1.64 23.76
C GLU A 53 -10.73 -2.16 24.76
N VAL A 54 -11.91 -1.54 24.81
CA VAL A 54 -13.01 -1.98 25.67
C VAL A 54 -13.49 -3.37 25.28
N LEU A 55 -13.67 -3.62 23.97
CA LEU A 55 -14.06 -4.94 23.47
C LEU A 55 -12.98 -5.99 23.71
N GLN A 56 -11.69 -5.66 23.57
CA GLN A 56 -10.58 -6.57 23.86
C GLN A 56 -10.55 -6.96 25.34
N LYS A 57 -10.78 -5.99 26.25
CA LYS A 57 -10.92 -6.23 27.69
C LYS A 57 -12.14 -7.11 28.00
N ALA A 58 -13.29 -6.83 27.39
CA ALA A 58 -14.53 -7.60 27.60
C ALA A 58 -14.44 -9.04 27.08
N VAL A 59 -13.71 -9.26 25.98
CA VAL A 59 -13.55 -10.59 25.35
C VAL A 59 -12.37 -11.37 25.96
N GLY A 60 -11.63 -10.80 26.92
CA GLY A 60 -10.45 -11.44 27.51
C GLY A 60 -9.36 -11.75 26.48
N CYS A 61 -9.34 -11.01 25.37
CA CYS A 61 -8.47 -11.26 24.22
C CYS A 61 -7.28 -10.29 24.20
N GLU A 62 -6.59 -10.15 25.33
CA GLU A 62 -5.35 -9.35 25.44
C GLU A 62 -4.21 -9.87 24.52
N LYS A 63 -4.37 -11.02 23.87
CA LYS A 63 -3.27 -11.72 23.17
C LYS A 63 -3.25 -11.64 21.65
N GLN A 64 -4.06 -10.80 20.99
CA GLN A 64 -4.16 -10.84 19.51
C GLN A 64 -3.92 -9.54 18.76
N ALA A 65 -3.35 -8.52 19.39
CA ALA A 65 -2.54 -7.56 18.63
C ALA A 65 -1.20 -8.24 18.29
N LYS A 66 -1.20 -9.14 17.29
CA LYS A 66 0.06 -9.67 16.75
C LYS A 66 0.79 -8.53 16.07
N GLU A 67 1.71 -7.94 16.81
CA GLU A 67 2.70 -6.99 16.33
C GLU A 67 3.29 -7.50 15.01
N MET A 68 3.05 -6.76 13.94
CA MET A 68 3.86 -6.91 12.75
C MET A 68 5.31 -6.66 13.16
N PRO A 69 6.27 -7.53 12.75
CA PRO A 69 7.66 -7.37 13.15
C PRO A 69 8.15 -5.98 12.77
N SER A 70 8.70 -5.27 13.76
CA SER A 70 9.20 -3.91 13.61
C SER A 70 10.26 -3.82 12.50
N VAL A 71 10.39 -2.65 11.90
CA VAL A 71 11.26 -2.40 10.74
C VAL A 71 12.73 -2.76 11.02
N GLU A 72 13.16 -2.68 12.28
CA GLU A 72 14.51 -3.06 12.71
C GLU A 72 14.75 -4.58 12.73
N GLU A 73 13.80 -5.37 13.22
CA GLU A 73 13.89 -6.84 13.19
C GLU A 73 14.05 -7.38 11.75
N VAL A 74 13.54 -6.63 10.77
CA VAL A 74 13.51 -7.01 9.36
C VAL A 74 14.84 -6.72 8.66
N LYS A 75 15.61 -5.74 9.16
CA LYS A 75 16.91 -5.37 8.59
C LYS A 75 18.02 -6.36 8.99
N GLY A 76 17.97 -6.89 10.22
CA GLY A 76 18.97 -7.85 10.73
C GLY A 76 18.78 -9.30 10.26
N VAL A 77 17.56 -9.72 9.92
CA VAL A 77 17.28 -11.13 9.65
C VAL A 77 17.46 -11.49 8.17
N LYS A 78 18.48 -12.29 7.88
CA LYS A 78 18.68 -12.92 6.57
C LYS A 78 17.71 -14.11 6.42
N ILE A 79 16.74 -13.98 5.52
CA ILE A 79 15.86 -15.09 5.15
C ILE A 79 16.62 -16.04 4.22
N GLN A 80 16.86 -17.26 4.70
CA GLN A 80 17.52 -18.31 3.92
C GLN A 80 16.49 -19.01 3.02
N PRO A 81 16.86 -19.43 1.80
CA PRO A 81 15.96 -20.19 0.92
C PRO A 81 15.39 -21.44 1.61
N ARG A 82 16.27 -22.16 2.32
CA ARG A 82 15.92 -23.36 3.10
C ARG A 82 14.95 -23.04 4.24
N SER A 83 15.02 -21.86 4.85
CA SER A 83 14.12 -21.49 5.96
C SER A 83 12.69 -21.22 5.50
N ILE A 84 12.49 -20.77 4.26
CA ILE A 84 11.15 -20.60 3.67
C ILE A 84 10.53 -21.97 3.43
N ALA A 85 11.29 -22.91 2.84
CA ALA A 85 10.83 -24.26 2.57
C ALA A 85 10.51 -25.05 3.86
N THR A 86 11.32 -24.90 4.91
CA THR A 86 11.05 -25.54 6.21
C THR A 86 9.82 -24.94 6.88
N LEU A 87 9.64 -23.62 6.81
CA LEU A 87 8.45 -22.95 7.34
C LEU A 87 7.18 -23.45 6.65
N ARG A 88 7.20 -23.57 5.32
CA ARG A 88 6.08 -24.14 4.56
C ARG A 88 5.77 -25.58 4.97
N LYS A 89 6.80 -26.43 5.09
CA LYS A 89 6.66 -27.83 5.51
C LYS A 89 6.12 -27.94 6.94
N LYS A 90 6.58 -27.08 7.87
CA LYS A 90 6.10 -27.02 9.26
C LYS A 90 4.58 -26.81 9.34
N HIS A 91 4.03 -25.96 8.47
CA HIS A 91 2.60 -25.70 8.40
C HIS A 91 1.83 -26.65 7.47
N GLY A 92 2.51 -27.54 6.74
CA GLY A 92 1.89 -28.49 5.79
C GLY A 92 1.18 -27.80 4.63
N LEU A 93 1.68 -26.64 4.19
CA LEU A 93 1.05 -25.85 3.13
C LEU A 93 1.66 -26.12 1.75
N SER A 94 0.84 -26.04 0.71
CA SER A 94 1.34 -25.87 -0.65
C SER A 94 1.84 -24.44 -0.85
N VAL A 95 2.72 -24.25 -1.83
CA VAL A 95 3.29 -22.92 -2.12
C VAL A 95 2.17 -21.93 -2.45
N LEU A 96 1.19 -22.37 -3.25
CA LEU A 96 -0.02 -21.60 -3.55
C LEU A 96 -0.77 -21.13 -2.30
N LYS A 97 -1.01 -22.01 -1.33
CA LYS A 97 -1.75 -21.68 -0.11
C LYS A 97 -0.98 -20.71 0.78
N MET A 98 0.33 -20.89 0.90
CA MET A 98 1.20 -19.99 1.67
C MET A 98 1.31 -18.62 1.00
N ALA A 99 1.44 -18.58 -0.33
CA ALA A 99 1.45 -17.37 -1.12
C ALA A 99 0.14 -16.58 -0.99
N GLN A 100 -1.01 -17.26 -1.05
CA GLN A 100 -2.33 -16.65 -0.83
C GLN A 100 -2.49 -16.09 0.59
N LEU A 101 -1.97 -16.79 1.59
CA LEU A 101 -2.09 -16.36 2.98
C LEU A 101 -1.22 -15.13 3.29
N LEU A 102 -0.06 -15.03 2.66
CA LEU A 102 0.85 -13.89 2.82
C LEU A 102 0.59 -12.77 1.83
N ASP A 103 -0.34 -12.97 0.88
CA ASP A 103 -0.59 -12.06 -0.22
C ASP A 103 0.72 -11.73 -0.98
N ILE A 104 1.40 -12.80 -1.41
CA ILE A 104 2.63 -12.78 -2.20
C ILE A 104 2.36 -13.57 -3.48
N ASN A 105 2.96 -13.17 -4.60
CA ASN A 105 2.85 -13.95 -5.82
C ASN A 105 3.47 -15.35 -5.65
N ASN A 106 2.73 -16.40 -6.03
CA ASN A 106 3.16 -17.79 -5.94
C ASN A 106 4.53 -18.03 -6.60
N LYS A 107 4.72 -17.48 -7.81
CA LYS A 107 5.99 -17.63 -8.55
C LYS A 107 7.17 -17.00 -7.82
N SER A 108 6.97 -15.90 -7.11
CA SER A 108 8.03 -15.24 -6.33
C SER A 108 8.41 -16.09 -5.11
N LEU A 109 7.42 -16.68 -4.44
CA LEU A 109 7.65 -17.57 -3.30
C LEU A 109 8.41 -18.83 -3.71
N ASP A 110 8.01 -19.47 -4.81
CA ASP A 110 8.72 -20.62 -5.40
C ASP A 110 10.18 -20.30 -5.75
N ARG A 111 10.43 -19.13 -6.34
CA ARG A 111 11.78 -18.68 -6.71
C ARG A 111 12.66 -18.49 -5.47
N TRP A 112 12.13 -17.89 -4.40
CA TRP A 112 12.87 -17.71 -3.16
C TRP A 112 13.13 -19.03 -2.43
N GLU A 113 12.20 -20.00 -2.47
CA GLU A 113 12.45 -21.37 -1.96
C GLU A 113 13.60 -22.04 -2.71
N LYS A 114 13.71 -21.82 -4.03
CA LYS A 114 14.81 -22.31 -4.88
C LYS A 114 16.11 -21.50 -4.76
N GLY A 115 16.12 -20.44 -3.95
CA GLY A 115 17.28 -19.54 -3.79
C GLY A 115 17.50 -18.55 -4.92
N ILE A 116 16.54 -18.44 -5.83
CA ILE A 116 16.60 -17.54 -6.99
C ILE A 116 16.01 -16.18 -6.60
N GLY A 117 16.88 -15.25 -6.22
CA GLY A 117 16.52 -13.89 -5.84
C GLY A 117 16.17 -13.73 -4.35
N LYS A 118 16.09 -12.47 -3.91
CA LYS A 118 15.89 -12.11 -2.49
C LYS A 118 14.50 -11.51 -2.28
N PRO A 119 13.80 -11.81 -1.18
CA PRO A 119 12.52 -11.19 -0.86
C PRO A 119 12.68 -9.69 -0.59
N GLN A 120 11.73 -8.88 -1.08
CA GLN A 120 11.68 -7.46 -0.76
C GLN A 120 11.34 -7.22 0.71
N SER A 121 11.62 -6.00 1.21
CA SER A 121 11.43 -5.63 2.63
C SER A 121 10.03 -5.98 3.14
N GLU A 122 8.96 -5.66 2.39
CA GLU A 122 7.59 -5.97 2.77
C GLU A 122 7.30 -7.48 2.83
N SER A 123 7.79 -8.22 1.83
CA SER A 123 7.65 -9.68 1.79
C SER A 123 8.43 -10.35 2.93
N LYS A 124 9.57 -9.78 3.33
CA LYS A 124 10.32 -10.22 4.51
C LYS A 124 9.52 -10.01 5.79
N LYS A 125 8.87 -8.86 5.97
CA LYS A 125 7.98 -8.62 7.13
C LYS A 125 6.88 -9.67 7.22
N LYS A 126 6.22 -9.95 6.09
CA LYS A 126 5.17 -10.97 5.99
C LYS A 126 5.69 -12.36 6.35
N LEU A 127 6.86 -12.76 5.84
CA LEU A 127 7.48 -14.05 6.17
C LEU A 127 7.91 -14.14 7.65
N LEU A 128 8.40 -13.06 8.24
CA LEU A 128 8.78 -13.00 9.66
C LEU A 128 7.55 -13.08 10.56
N ALA A 129 6.48 -12.35 10.23
CA ALA A 129 5.19 -12.46 10.92
C ALA A 129 4.65 -13.90 10.83
N PHE A 130 4.77 -14.53 9.66
CA PHE A 130 4.38 -15.92 9.44
C PHE A 130 5.18 -16.91 10.28
N LYS A 131 6.48 -16.64 10.52
CA LYS A 131 7.31 -17.47 11.39
C LYS A 131 6.85 -17.44 12.86
N LYS A 132 6.27 -16.32 13.32
CA LYS A 132 5.71 -16.16 14.68
C LYS A 132 4.31 -16.80 14.85
N LEU A 133 3.64 -17.18 13.75
CA LEU A 133 2.30 -17.79 13.79
C LEU A 133 2.34 -19.29 14.13
N SER A 134 1.37 -19.75 14.92
CA SER A 134 1.22 -21.17 15.28
C SER A 134 0.40 -21.96 14.25
N LYS A 135 0.51 -23.29 14.24
CA LYS A 135 -0.16 -24.17 13.27
C LYS A 135 -1.69 -24.06 13.32
N SER A 136 -2.26 -23.83 14.50
CA SER A 136 -3.70 -23.66 14.72
C SER A 136 -4.22 -22.34 14.11
N GLU A 137 -3.46 -21.26 14.24
CA GLU A 137 -3.82 -19.94 13.71
C GLU A 137 -3.79 -19.91 12.19
N VAL A 138 -2.77 -20.54 11.59
CA VAL A 138 -2.68 -20.69 10.14
C VAL A 138 -3.89 -21.44 9.58
N ARG A 139 -4.37 -22.48 10.28
CA ARG A 139 -5.60 -23.19 9.90
C ARG A 139 -6.84 -22.31 10.00
N LYS A 140 -6.98 -21.52 11.07
CA LYS A 140 -8.08 -20.55 11.23
C LYS A 140 -8.08 -19.51 10.11
N MET A 141 -6.91 -18.95 9.77
CA MET A 141 -6.80 -17.98 8.67
C MET A 141 -7.16 -18.60 7.31
N LEU A 142 -6.76 -19.85 7.07
CA LEU A 142 -7.16 -20.57 5.84
C LEU A 142 -8.66 -20.85 5.79
N ALA A 143 -9.30 -21.16 6.93
CA ALA A 143 -10.75 -21.33 7.00
C ALA A 143 -11.49 -20.00 6.73
N ALA A 144 -11.02 -18.90 7.31
CA ALA A 144 -11.55 -17.55 7.05
C ALA A 144 -11.36 -17.12 5.58
N LEU A 145 -10.24 -17.50 4.95
CA LEU A 145 -10.02 -17.22 3.53
C LEU A 145 -10.98 -18.00 2.63
N LYS A 146 -11.30 -19.24 3.00
CA LYS A 146 -12.32 -20.05 2.29
C LYS A 146 -13.71 -19.42 2.41
N SER A 147 -14.13 -18.98 3.60
CA SER A 147 -15.44 -18.35 3.77
C SER A 147 -15.54 -17.00 3.05
N LYS A 148 -14.46 -16.22 3.00
CA LYS A 148 -14.39 -14.98 2.21
C LYS A 148 -14.56 -15.23 0.70
N LYS A 149 -14.02 -16.34 0.18
CA LYS A 149 -14.21 -16.74 -1.22
C LYS A 149 -15.66 -17.17 -1.52
N VAL A 150 -16.35 -17.80 -0.56
CA VAL A 150 -17.77 -18.17 -0.71
C VAL A 150 -18.67 -16.92 -0.76
N LYS A 151 -18.45 -15.92 0.10
CA LYS A 151 -19.21 -14.66 0.05
C LYS A 151 -19.03 -13.87 -1.25
N VAL A 152 -17.83 -13.88 -1.84
CA VAL A 152 -17.58 -13.20 -3.13
C VAL A 152 -18.16 -14.00 -4.31
N ALA A 153 -18.24 -15.33 -4.22
CA ALA A 153 -18.86 -16.17 -5.23
C ALA A 153 -20.40 -16.09 -5.22
N GLU A 154 -21.00 -15.86 -4.05
CA GLU A 154 -22.46 -15.71 -3.89
C GLU A 154 -22.95 -14.36 -4.43
N ALA A 155 -22.20 -13.28 -4.24
CA ALA A 155 -22.51 -11.97 -4.82
C ALA A 155 -22.35 -11.89 -6.36
N ALA A 156 -21.70 -12.89 -6.98
CA ALA A 156 -21.47 -12.92 -8.43
C ALA A 156 -22.51 -13.75 -9.22
N LYS A 157 -23.56 -14.27 -8.56
CA LYS A 157 -24.58 -15.14 -9.19
C LYS A 157 -25.98 -14.51 -9.21
N ALA A 158 -26.14 -13.43 -9.97
CA ALA A 158 -27.41 -12.95 -10.52
C ALA A 158 -27.36 -13.03 -12.07
N PRO A 159 -28.46 -13.27 -12.79
CA PRO A 159 -28.42 -13.92 -14.10
C PRO A 159 -27.96 -12.98 -15.22
N LYS A 160 -27.11 -13.49 -16.12
CA LYS A 160 -26.64 -12.81 -17.34
C LYS A 160 -27.51 -13.19 -18.54
N ALA A 161 -28.14 -12.21 -19.18
CA ALA A 161 -28.69 -12.33 -20.54
C ALA A 161 -27.56 -12.34 -21.60
N PRO A 162 -27.76 -12.95 -22.79
CA PRO A 162 -26.66 -13.28 -23.71
C PRO A 162 -26.51 -12.26 -24.85
N VAL A 163 -25.28 -11.86 -25.21
CA VAL A 163 -25.01 -11.15 -26.48
C VAL A 163 -23.70 -11.65 -27.12
N LYS A 164 -23.75 -11.69 -28.46
CA LYS A 164 -23.08 -12.57 -29.43
C LYS A 164 -21.60 -12.30 -29.70
N LYS A 165 -20.95 -13.37 -30.19
CA LYS A 165 -19.64 -13.41 -30.85
C LYS A 165 -19.66 -12.62 -32.17
N THR A 166 -18.61 -11.84 -32.45
CA THR A 166 -17.96 -11.74 -33.78
C THR A 166 -16.66 -10.93 -33.68
N ALA A 167 -15.55 -11.50 -34.14
CA ALA A 167 -14.33 -10.78 -34.51
C ALA A 167 -14.50 -10.16 -35.92
N PRO A 168 -13.63 -9.22 -36.35
CA PRO A 168 -12.50 -9.69 -37.16
C PRO A 168 -11.16 -8.93 -36.98
N LYS A 169 -10.12 -9.59 -37.50
CA LYS A 169 -8.71 -9.21 -37.53
C LYS A 169 -8.45 -8.01 -38.43
N LYS A 170 -7.46 -7.16 -38.08
CA LYS A 170 -6.64 -6.45 -39.07
C LYS A 170 -5.17 -6.45 -38.66
N LYS A 171 -4.34 -7.07 -39.52
CA LYS A 171 -2.88 -7.05 -39.52
C LYS A 171 -2.40 -5.62 -39.82
N ILE A 172 -1.28 -5.18 -39.25
CA ILE A 172 -0.24 -4.39 -39.93
C ILE A 172 1.09 -4.59 -39.20
N ALA A 173 2.15 -4.55 -39.99
CA ALA A 173 3.44 -5.17 -39.80
C ALA A 173 4.47 -4.35 -39.01
N LYS A 174 5.57 -5.04 -38.71
CA LYS A 174 6.85 -4.62 -38.15
C LYS A 174 7.36 -3.29 -38.73
N LYS A 175 7.89 -2.43 -37.85
CA LYS A 175 9.01 -1.53 -38.19
C LYS A 175 10.01 -1.51 -37.03
N LYS A 176 11.25 -1.89 -37.35
CA LYS A 176 12.44 -1.84 -36.49
C LYS A 176 12.92 -0.38 -36.39
N THR A 177 13.33 0.05 -35.20
CA THR A 177 14.43 1.02 -34.99
C THR A 177 14.93 0.93 -33.55
N ALA A 178 16.23 1.14 -33.39
CA ALA A 178 17.10 0.75 -32.26
C ALA A 178 17.03 1.71 -31.04
N PRO A 179 17.70 1.41 -29.91
CA PRO A 179 17.43 2.00 -28.60
C PRO A 179 18.17 3.33 -28.39
N ALA A 180 17.50 4.31 -27.79
CA ALA A 180 18.13 5.55 -27.32
C ALA A 180 18.43 5.45 -25.81
N VAL A 181 19.72 5.63 -25.53
CA VAL A 181 20.41 5.68 -24.26
C VAL A 181 19.86 6.81 -23.38
N ILE A 182 19.52 6.50 -22.12
CA ILE A 182 19.29 7.51 -21.08
C ILE A 182 20.59 7.57 -20.26
N PRO A 183 21.32 8.71 -20.24
CA PRO A 183 22.51 8.83 -19.43
C PRO A 183 22.14 9.13 -17.97
N VAL A 184 22.73 8.36 -17.08
CA VAL A 184 22.83 8.59 -15.64
C VAL A 184 23.82 9.75 -15.43
N VAL A 185 23.39 10.83 -14.77
CA VAL A 185 24.31 11.85 -14.23
C VAL A 185 24.27 11.74 -12.69
N PRO A 186 25.43 11.50 -12.04
CA PRO A 186 25.54 11.18 -10.62
C PRO A 186 25.62 12.40 -9.69
N ALA A 187 25.34 12.11 -8.41
CA ALA A 187 25.36 13.00 -7.26
C ALA A 187 26.68 13.76 -7.08
N GLN A 188 26.54 15.04 -6.73
CA GLN A 188 27.62 15.89 -6.22
C GLN A 188 27.82 15.57 -4.73
N GLU A 189 29.03 15.15 -4.37
CA GLU A 189 29.50 15.01 -2.98
C GLU A 189 30.42 16.20 -2.71
N GLU A 190 29.97 17.11 -1.85
CA GLU A 190 30.79 18.18 -1.28
C GLU A 190 31.79 17.59 -0.27
N LYS A 191 33.07 17.89 -0.44
CA LYS A 191 34.02 17.97 0.68
C LYS A 191 34.88 19.21 0.57
N LYS A 192 34.92 19.92 1.70
CA LYS A 192 35.96 20.87 2.12
C LYS A 192 37.35 20.23 2.12
#